data_AF-A0A1W6BGF4-F1
#
_entry.id   AF-A0A1W6BGF4-F1
#
_cell.length_a   1.000
_cell.length_b   1.000
_cell.length_c   1.000
_cell.angle_alpha   90.00
_cell.angle_beta   90.00
_cell.angle_gamma   90.00
#
_symmetry.space_group_name_H-M   'P 1'
#
loop_
_entity.id
_entity.type
_entity.pdbx_description
1 polymer ?
#
loop_
_entity_poly.entity_id
_entity_poly.type
_entity_poly.pdbx_seq_one_letter_code
_entity_poly.pdbx_strand_id
1 'polypeptide(L)'
;MKKIILTVLILIITTLHSNISFADQNKNIDHITKNLRCLICQGQSVYDSQSDFALSMKKLIQIKIKEGNTEDEIYKFLKEKYGEWIVYEPEVNKNTIFLWGLPLILFIFGGLLIIRKVTIK
;
A
#
# COMPACT_ATOMS: atom_id res chain seq x y z
N MET A 1 1.07 -29.41 -22.56
CA MET A 1 0.99 -27.94 -22.66
C MET A 1 -0.38 -27.39 -22.26
N LYS A 2 -1.50 -27.80 -22.89
CA LYS A 2 -2.87 -27.34 -22.53
C LYS A 2 -3.29 -27.61 -21.08
N LYS A 3 -2.90 -28.76 -20.51
CA LYS A 3 -3.25 -29.13 -19.12
C LYS A 3 -2.59 -28.23 -18.07
N ILE A 4 -1.34 -27.81 -18.28
CA ILE A 4 -0.62 -26.93 -17.34
C ILE A 4 -1.21 -25.51 -17.35
N ILE A 5 -1.58 -25.00 -18.53
CA ILE A 5 -2.25 -23.69 -18.67
C ILE A 5 -3.63 -23.70 -17.98
N LEU A 6 -4.39 -24.79 -18.11
CA LEU A 6 -5.71 -24.92 -17.50
C LEU A 6 -5.64 -24.99 -15.97
N THR A 7 -4.67 -25.70 -15.40
CA THR A 7 -4.52 -25.79 -13.94
C THR A 7 -4.07 -24.46 -13.32
N VAL A 8 -3.19 -23.71 -14.00
CA VAL A 8 -2.76 -22.38 -13.56
C VAL A 8 -3.93 -21.38 -13.61
N LEU A 9 -4.77 -21.44 -14.64
CA LEU A 9 -5.95 -20.58 -14.76
C LEU A 9 -6.99 -20.87 -13.66
N ILE A 10 -7.21 -22.15 -13.32
CA ILE A 10 -8.14 -22.57 -12.25
C ILE A 10 -7.62 -22.13 -10.87
N LEU A 11 -6.32 -22.24 -10.61
CA LEU A 11 -5.70 -21.81 -9.35
C LEU A 11 -5.82 -20.28 -9.16
N ILE A 12 -5.68 -19.50 -10.24
CA ILE A 12 -5.85 -18.04 -10.25
C ILE A 12 -7.31 -17.64 -9.96
N ILE A 13 -8.28 -18.38 -10.49
CA ILE A 13 -9.72 -18.10 -10.27
C ILE A 13 -10.13 -18.37 -8.81
N THR A 14 -9.55 -19.39 -8.16
CA THR A 14 -9.86 -19.70 -6.76
C THR A 14 -9.35 -18.66 -5.76
N THR A 15 -8.34 -17.87 -6.11
CA THR A 15 -7.81 -16.80 -5.25
C THR A 15 -8.60 -15.49 -5.31
N LEU A 16 -9.64 -15.40 -6.13
CA LEU A 16 -10.41 -14.17 -6.40
C LEU A 16 -11.67 -13.98 -5.53
N HIS A 17 -11.97 -14.87 -4.58
CA HIS A 17 -13.09 -14.65 -3.65
C HIS A 17 -12.71 -13.66 -2.54
N SER A 18 -12.95 -12.39 -2.79
CA SER A 18 -12.84 -11.32 -1.79
C SER A 18 -14.03 -11.34 -0.83
N ASN A 19 -13.76 -11.63 0.45
CA ASN A 19 -14.71 -11.43 1.55
C ASN A 19 -14.79 -9.93 1.87
N ILE A 20 -15.81 -9.25 1.35
CA ILE A 20 -16.05 -7.83 1.61
C ILE A 20 -16.90 -7.70 2.88
N SER A 21 -16.24 -7.41 4.01
CA SER A 21 -16.91 -7.03 5.27
C SER A 21 -16.95 -5.50 5.41
N PHE A 22 -18.09 -4.90 5.05
CA PHE A 22 -18.41 -3.51 5.37
C PHE A 22 -18.72 -3.38 6.87
N ALA A 23 -18.03 -2.47 7.55
CA ALA A 23 -18.40 -2.08 8.90
C ALA A 23 -18.09 -0.59 9.07
N ASP A 24 -19.14 0.17 9.32
CA ASP A 24 -19.30 1.36 10.17
C ASP A 24 -18.31 2.55 10.12
N GLN A 25 -18.88 3.76 10.17
CA GLN A 25 -18.26 5.08 9.97
C GLN A 25 -17.03 5.40 10.84
N ASN A 26 -16.80 4.70 11.97
CA ASN A 26 -15.55 4.81 12.74
C ASN A 26 -14.33 4.23 12.00
N LYS A 27 -14.53 3.40 10.98
CA LYS A 27 -13.41 2.87 10.16
C LYS A 27 -12.61 3.96 9.49
N ASN A 28 -13.18 5.13 9.20
CA ASN A 28 -12.50 6.11 8.35
C ASN A 28 -11.27 6.72 9.05
N ILE A 29 -11.39 7.07 10.33
CA ILE A 29 -10.25 7.58 11.12
C ILE A 29 -9.21 6.48 11.35
N ASP A 30 -9.67 5.29 11.74
CA ASP A 30 -8.79 4.17 12.03
C ASP A 30 -8.01 3.72 10.79
N HIS A 31 -8.65 3.73 9.61
CA HIS A 31 -8.01 3.43 8.34
C HIS A 31 -6.90 4.44 8.03
N ILE A 32 -7.21 5.74 8.10
CA ILE A 32 -6.25 6.81 7.83
C ILE A 32 -5.08 6.75 8.81
N THR A 33 -5.36 6.59 10.10
CA THR A 33 -4.32 6.61 11.14
C THR A 33 -3.45 5.35 11.15
N LYS A 34 -3.95 4.20 10.67
CA LYS A 34 -3.14 2.98 10.50
C LYS A 34 -2.14 3.10 9.35
N ASN A 35 -2.52 3.77 8.27
CA ASN A 35 -1.62 4.03 7.15
C ASN A 35 -0.64 5.18 7.44
N LEU A 36 -0.75 5.88 8.57
CA LEU A 36 0.15 6.97 8.92
C LEU A 36 1.22 6.53 9.92
N ARG A 37 2.47 6.91 9.64
CA ARG A 37 3.63 6.69 10.52
C ARG A 37 3.67 7.75 11.61
N CYS A 38 4.01 7.35 12.84
CA CYS A 38 4.41 8.30 13.86
C CYS A 38 5.88 8.68 13.66
N LEU A 39 6.14 9.91 13.20
CA LEU A 39 7.49 10.40 12.88
C LEU A 39 8.44 10.48 14.08
N ILE A 40 7.90 10.48 15.30
CA ILE A 40 8.68 10.54 16.54
C ILE A 40 8.71 9.20 17.30
N CYS A 41 8.02 8.19 16.80
CA CYS A 41 7.91 6.88 17.44
C CYS A 41 8.75 5.84 16.70
N GLN A 42 9.25 4.84 17.42
CA GLN A 42 10.08 3.78 16.85
C GLN A 42 9.22 2.78 16.07
N GLY A 43 8.97 3.05 14.79
CA GLY A 43 8.32 2.11 13.87
C GLY A 43 6.82 1.90 14.10
N GLN A 44 6.15 2.81 14.81
CA GLN A 44 4.73 2.72 15.12
C GLN A 44 3.87 3.56 14.18
N SER A 45 2.61 3.14 13.99
CA SER A 45 1.61 3.96 13.33
C SER A 45 1.09 5.07 14.27
N VAL A 46 0.47 6.10 13.70
CA VAL A 46 -0.27 7.10 14.47
C VAL A 46 -1.44 6.43 15.20
N TYR A 47 -2.05 5.40 14.62
CA TYR A 47 -3.13 4.65 15.27
C TYR A 47 -2.67 3.99 16.58
N ASP A 48 -1.56 3.26 16.56
CA ASP A 48 -1.07 2.48 17.69
C ASP A 48 -0.38 3.33 18.76
N SER A 49 0.20 4.46 18.37
CA SER A 49 0.96 5.31 19.29
C SER A 49 0.07 6.20 20.18
N GLN A 50 0.54 6.39 21.41
CA GLN A 50 -0.04 7.31 22.42
C GLN A 50 0.85 8.55 22.65
N SER A 51 1.79 8.84 21.77
CA SER A 51 2.62 10.05 21.88
C SER A 51 1.80 11.33 21.66
N ASP A 52 2.28 12.46 22.17
CA ASP A 52 1.64 13.77 21.96
C ASP A 52 1.48 14.11 20.48
N PHE A 53 2.44 13.69 19.65
CA PHE A 53 2.35 13.80 18.19
C PHE A 53 1.20 12.98 17.64
N ALA A 54 1.09 11.71 18.02
CA ALA A 54 0.03 10.82 17.54
C ALA A 54 -1.36 11.33 17.96
N LEU A 55 -1.51 11.80 19.21
CA LEU A 55 -2.76 12.37 19.71
C LEU A 55 -3.14 13.66 18.96
N SER A 56 -2.16 14.54 18.71
CA SER A 56 -2.37 15.75 17.91
C SER A 56 -2.77 15.43 16.48
N MET A 57 -2.19 14.37 15.91
CA MET A 57 -2.50 13.93 14.54
C MET A 57 -3.90 13.33 14.43
N LYS A 58 -4.32 12.50 15.39
CA LYS A 58 -5.70 11.99 15.49
C LYS A 58 -6.71 13.13 15.54
N LYS A 59 -6.45 14.15 16.36
CA LYS A 59 -7.29 15.35 16.43
C LYS A 59 -7.35 16.11 15.11
N LEU A 60 -6.21 16.30 14.44
CA LEU A 60 -6.17 16.99 13.14
C LEU A 60 -6.99 16.24 12.08
N ILE A 61 -6.83 14.91 12.01
CA ILE A 61 -7.56 14.06 11.04
C ILE A 61 -9.07 14.11 11.33
N GLN A 62 -9.46 14.04 12.61
CA GLN A 62 -10.86 14.20 13.02
C GLN A 62 -11.45 15.53 12.58
N ILE A 63 -10.70 16.64 12.70
CA ILE A 63 -11.15 17.95 12.23
C ILE A 63 -11.35 17.93 10.71
N LYS A 64 -10.37 17.41 9.95
CA LYS A 64 -10.46 17.36 8.49
C LYS A 64 -11.59 16.51 7.95
N ILE A 65 -11.91 15.41 8.62
CA ILE A 65 -13.06 14.57 8.25
C ILE A 65 -14.37 15.33 8.52
N LYS A 66 -14.46 16.07 9.64
CA LYS A 66 -15.63 16.92 9.94
C LYS A 66 -15.79 18.09 8.97
N GLU A 67 -14.69 18.59 8.41
CA GLU A 67 -14.68 19.59 7.33
C GLU A 67 -15.17 19.03 5.99
N GLY A 68 -15.38 17.71 5.88
CA GLY A 68 -15.84 17.06 4.65
C GLY A 68 -14.72 16.69 3.68
N ASN A 69 -13.44 16.77 4.10
CA ASN A 69 -12.33 16.33 3.26
C ASN A 69 -12.38 14.81 3.04
N THR A 70 -12.05 14.39 1.83
CA THR A 70 -11.86 12.99 1.46
C THR A 70 -10.54 12.43 2.00
N GLU A 71 -10.40 11.11 2.05
CA GLU A 71 -9.18 10.44 2.50
C GLU A 71 -7.95 10.87 1.68
N ASP A 72 -8.09 10.91 0.35
CA ASP A 72 -7.01 11.32 -0.56
C ASP A 72 -6.57 12.78 -0.32
N GLU A 73 -7.51 13.68 -0.04
CA GLU A 73 -7.20 15.07 0.30
C GLU A 73 -6.47 15.19 1.63
N ILE A 74 -6.83 14.36 2.62
CA ILE A 74 -6.15 14.31 3.91
C ILE A 74 -4.71 13.81 3.72
N TYR A 75 -4.50 12.73 2.98
CA TYR A 75 -3.15 12.24 2.70
C TYR A 75 -2.33 13.24 1.89
N LYS A 76 -2.92 13.87 0.87
CA LYS A 76 -2.25 14.90 0.08
C LYS A 76 -1.77 16.05 0.97
N PHE A 77 -2.64 16.56 1.85
CA PHE A 77 -2.28 17.60 2.81
C PHE A 77 -1.14 17.16 3.74
N LEU A 78 -1.20 15.92 4.25
CA LEU A 78 -0.18 15.40 5.16
C LEU A 78 1.16 15.20 4.44
N LYS A 79 1.16 14.69 3.21
CA LYS A 79 2.36 14.53 2.38
C LYS A 79 2.99 15.85 1.99
N GLU A 80 2.19 16.87 1.71
CA GLU A 80 2.70 18.22 1.42
C GLU A 80 3.44 18.81 2.62
N LYS A 81 2.96 18.54 3.85
CA LYS A 81 3.53 19.11 5.08
C LYS A 81 4.67 18.28 5.69
N TYR A 82 4.59 16.96 5.59
CA TYR A 82 5.49 16.01 6.28
C TYR A 82 6.28 15.11 5.32
N GLY A 83 6.02 15.20 4.02
CA GLY A 83 6.66 14.38 2.97
C GLY A 83 5.93 13.06 2.69
N GLU A 84 6.29 12.43 1.56
CA GLU A 84 5.74 11.15 1.10
C GLU A 84 5.96 9.99 2.10
N TRP A 85 6.95 10.10 2.99
CA TRP A 85 7.28 9.05 3.96
C TRP A 85 6.31 8.98 5.15
N ILE A 86 5.43 9.98 5.33
CA ILE A 86 4.46 9.94 6.44
C ILE A 86 3.45 8.79 6.29
N VAL A 87 3.21 8.30 5.07
CA VAL A 87 2.32 7.16 4.81
C VAL A 87 3.10 5.84 4.73
N TYR A 88 2.46 4.72 5.08
CA TYR A 88 3.03 3.40 4.90
C TYR A 88 2.99 2.95 3.44
N GLU A 89 1.88 3.22 2.77
CA GLU A 89 1.68 2.98 1.34
C GLU A 89 1.95 4.25 0.53
N PRO A 90 3.16 4.40 -0.04
CA PRO A 90 3.45 5.49 -0.95
C PRO A 90 2.73 5.25 -2.29
N GLU A 91 2.21 6.32 -2.88
CA GLU A 91 1.60 6.27 -4.20
C GLU A 91 2.63 5.94 -5.30
N VAL A 92 2.16 5.23 -6.32
CA VAL A 92 2.96 4.99 -7.52
C VAL A 92 2.98 6.28 -8.33
N ASN A 93 4.14 6.92 -8.38
CA ASN A 93 4.38 8.13 -9.14
C ASN A 93 5.54 7.91 -10.12
N LYS A 94 5.81 8.90 -10.99
CA LYS A 94 6.86 8.80 -12.02
C LYS A 94 8.25 8.54 -11.45
N ASN A 95 8.51 8.90 -10.20
CA ASN A 95 9.80 8.70 -9.55
C ASN A 95 9.89 7.30 -8.92
N THR A 96 8.79 6.81 -8.32
CA THR A 96 8.75 5.49 -7.69
C THR A 96 8.56 4.36 -8.70
N ILE A 97 8.00 4.62 -9.89
CA ILE A 97 7.70 3.58 -10.90
C ILE A 97 8.91 2.72 -11.27
N PHE A 98 10.12 3.31 -11.28
CA PHE A 98 11.35 2.56 -11.55
C PHE A 98 11.64 1.55 -10.45
N LEU A 99 11.45 1.93 -9.18
CA LEU A 99 11.66 1.07 -8.02
C LEU A 99 10.66 -0.11 -8.03
N TRP A 100 9.40 0.15 -8.41
CA TRP A 100 8.36 -0.88 -8.54
C TRP A 100 8.53 -1.77 -9.78
N GLY A 101 9.07 -1.23 -10.87
CA GLY A 101 9.30 -1.98 -12.11
C GLY A 101 10.53 -2.88 -12.06
N LEU A 102 11.55 -2.52 -11.28
CA LEU A 102 12.81 -3.26 -11.20
C LEU A 102 12.64 -4.74 -10.82
N PRO A 103 11.85 -5.13 -9.80
CA PRO A 103 11.61 -6.54 -9.47
C PRO A 103 11.04 -7.35 -10.66
N LEU A 104 10.10 -6.77 -11.41
CA LEU A 104 9.50 -7.43 -12.59
C LEU A 104 10.53 -7.58 -13.72
N ILE A 105 11.32 -6.54 -13.97
CA ILE A 105 12.37 -6.56 -15.00
C ILE A 105 13.41 -7.65 -14.67
N LEU A 106 13.88 -7.70 -13.42
CA LEU A 106 14.83 -8.72 -12.98
C LEU A 106 14.25 -10.12 -13.08
N PHE A 107 12.99 -10.31 -12.70
CA PHE A 107 12.30 -11.60 -12.81
C PHE A 107 12.22 -12.08 -14.27
N ILE A 108 11.79 -11.22 -15.20
CA ILE A 108 11.70 -11.54 -16.62
C ILE A 108 13.10 -11.82 -17.19
N PHE A 109 14.07 -10.95 -16.91
CA PHE A 109 15.43 -11.08 -17.41
C PHE A 109 16.08 -12.38 -16.91
N GLY A 110 15.98 -12.68 -15.62
CA GLY A 110 16.46 -13.93 -15.03
C GLY A 110 15.78 -15.15 -15.64
N GLY A 111 14.44 -15.11 -15.80
CA GLY A 111 13.69 -16.18 -16.45
C GLY A 111 14.13 -16.44 -17.89
N LEU A 112 14.35 -15.39 -18.68
CA LEU A 112 14.84 -15.50 -20.07
C LEU A 112 16.23 -16.14 -20.14
N LEU A 113 17.14 -15.76 -19.23
CA LEU A 113 18.48 -16.36 -19.17
C LEU A 113 18.42 -17.86 -18.87
N ILE A 114 17.57 -18.27 -17.93
CA ILE A 114 17.38 -19.69 -17.57
C ILE A 114 16.82 -20.47 -18.75
N ILE A 115 15.75 -19.98 -19.38
CA ILE A 115 15.14 -20.63 -20.55
C ILE A 115 16.17 -20.78 -21.67
N ARG A 116 16.92 -19.72 -21.97
CA ARG A 116 17.97 -19.75 -23.00
C ARG A 116 19.05 -20.79 -22.69
N LYS A 117 19.47 -20.92 -21.44
CA LYS A 117 20.44 -21.94 -20.99
C LYS A 117 19.91 -23.37 -21.11
N VAL A 118 18.63 -23.58 -20.82
CA VAL A 118 17.97 -24.90 -20.88
C VAL A 118 17.71 -25.34 -22.32
N THR A 119 17.36 -24.43 -23.22
CA THR A 119 17.04 -24.75 -24.63
C THR A 119 18.28 -24.95 -25.51
N ILE A 120 19.44 -24.37 -25.14
CA ILE A 120 20.68 -24.47 -25.93
C ILE A 120 21.48 -25.76 -25.58
N LYS A 121 21.14 -26.45 -24.50
CA LYS A 121 21.69 -27.76 -24.15
C LYS A 121 20.79 -28.87 -24.67
#